data_AF-A0A8J4DS19-F1
#
_entry.id   AF-A0A8J4DS19-F1
#
_cell.length_a   1.000
_cell.length_b   1.000
_cell.length_c   1.000
_cell.angle_alpha   90.00
_cell.angle_beta   90.00
_cell.angle_gamma   90.00
#
_symmetry.space_group_name_H-M   'P 1'
#
loop_
_entity.id
_entity.type
_entity.pdbx_description
1 polymer ?
#
loop_
_entity_poly.entity_id
_entity_poly.type
_entity_poly.pdbx_seq_one_letter_code
_entity_poly.pdbx_strand_id
1 'polypeptide(L)'
;MRTPLAPDMFDPVCPSELSPIRFGDKWAGLVIRCLEGGPRRYSELRVPLRRVSPKALTASLRSLERTGLVARTVRTAPVRAVEYALTPLGHSMIAPMNAACAWASEHWDELLDAREGLGTR
;
A
#
# COMPACT_ATOMS: atom_id res chain seq x y z
N MET A 1 -30.30 20.09 6.66
CA MET A 1 -30.51 19.40 5.37
C MET A 1 -29.19 18.74 4.98
N ARG A 2 -29.18 17.47 4.54
CA ARG A 2 -27.93 16.79 4.14
C ARG A 2 -27.62 17.17 2.69
N THR A 3 -26.39 17.61 2.42
CA THR A 3 -25.92 17.84 1.04
C THR A 3 -25.92 16.49 0.29
N PRO A 4 -26.53 16.40 -0.91
CA PRO A 4 -26.48 15.18 -1.71
C PRO A 4 -25.05 14.87 -2.16
N LEU A 5 -24.68 13.59 -2.14
CA LEU A 5 -23.40 13.12 -2.63
C LEU A 5 -23.33 13.30 -4.16
N ALA A 6 -22.20 13.80 -4.65
CA ALA A 6 -21.99 13.94 -6.09
C ALA A 6 -21.93 12.55 -6.75
N PRO A 7 -22.71 12.31 -7.83
CA PRO A 7 -22.79 10.99 -8.48
C PRO A 7 -21.47 10.55 -9.13
N ASP A 8 -20.57 11.48 -9.41
CA ASP A 8 -19.26 11.30 -10.06
C ASP A 8 -18.08 11.29 -9.06
N MET A 9 -18.33 11.33 -7.75
CA MET A 9 -17.32 11.39 -6.68
C MET A 9 -16.22 10.29 -6.78
N PHE A 10 -16.48 9.20 -7.49
CA PHE A 10 -15.54 8.10 -7.70
C PHE A 10 -15.39 7.66 -9.16
N ASP A 11 -15.82 8.50 -10.11
CA ASP A 11 -15.75 8.18 -11.54
C ASP A 11 -14.28 8.00 -11.99
N PRO A 12 -13.92 6.87 -12.64
CA PRO A 12 -12.57 6.59 -13.11
C PRO A 12 -12.06 7.54 -14.22
N VAL A 13 -12.94 8.31 -14.86
CA VAL A 13 -12.60 9.29 -15.92
C VAL A 13 -12.51 10.73 -15.36
N CYS A 14 -13.04 10.98 -14.16
CA CYS A 14 -12.91 12.27 -13.49
C CYS A 14 -11.49 12.41 -12.92
N PRO A 15 -10.82 13.57 -13.07
CA PRO A 15 -9.50 13.85 -12.49
C PRO A 15 -9.55 14.03 -10.96
N SER A 16 -10.31 13.17 -10.27
CA SER A 16 -10.08 12.86 -8.87
C SER A 16 -8.78 12.05 -8.73
N GLU A 17 -7.69 12.52 -9.34
CA GLU A 17 -6.33 11.96 -9.17
C GLU A 17 -5.84 12.09 -7.72
N LEU A 18 -6.61 12.83 -6.89
CA LEU A 18 -6.52 12.89 -5.43
C LEU A 18 -7.67 12.14 -4.74
N SER A 19 -8.26 11.13 -5.39
CA SER A 19 -9.17 10.18 -4.75
C SER A 19 -8.47 9.69 -3.49
N PRO A 20 -9.07 9.81 -2.29
CA PRO A 20 -8.39 9.66 -1.02
C PRO A 20 -7.81 8.25 -0.93
N ILE A 21 -6.54 8.13 -1.33
CA ILE A 21 -5.70 6.96 -1.19
C ILE A 21 -6.43 5.66 -1.58
N ARG A 22 -6.75 5.49 -2.87
CA ARG A 22 -7.21 4.19 -3.40
C ARG A 22 -6.02 3.23 -3.52
N PHE A 23 -5.62 2.61 -2.42
CA PHE A 23 -4.84 1.37 -2.50
C PHE A 23 -5.78 0.25 -2.97
N GLY A 24 -6.05 0.17 -4.28
CA GLY A 24 -6.77 -0.96 -4.87
C GLY A 24 -6.05 -2.30 -4.68
N ASP A 25 -4.82 -2.24 -4.17
CA ASP A 25 -3.99 -3.36 -3.78
C ASP A 25 -3.82 -3.41 -2.26
N LYS A 26 -4.46 -4.40 -1.64
CA LYS A 26 -4.38 -4.68 -0.20
C LYS A 26 -2.96 -4.96 0.33
N TRP A 27 -1.98 -5.21 -0.55
CA TRP A 27 -0.61 -5.50 -0.15
C TRP A 27 0.34 -4.32 -0.32
N ALA A 28 -0.11 -3.23 -0.96
CA ALA A 28 0.71 -2.06 -1.27
C ALA A 28 1.44 -1.51 -0.03
N GLY A 29 0.70 -1.31 1.07
CA GLY A 29 1.27 -0.84 2.33
C GLY A 29 2.36 -1.77 2.89
N LEU A 30 2.16 -3.09 2.82
CA LEU A 30 3.17 -4.05 3.30
C LEU A 30 4.45 -4.00 2.45
N VAL A 31 4.32 -3.86 1.14
CA VAL A 31 5.47 -3.71 0.24
C VAL A 31 6.21 -2.40 0.54
N ILE A 32 5.48 -1.29 0.69
CA ILE A 32 6.07 0.01 1.03
C ILE A 32 6.87 -0.07 2.33
N ARG A 33 6.32 -0.69 3.38
CA ARG A 33 7.04 -0.93 4.65
C ARG A 33 8.32 -1.75 4.49
N CYS A 34 8.29 -2.79 3.65
CA CYS A 34 9.48 -3.62 3.42
C CYS A 34 10.60 -2.85 2.69
N LEU A 35 10.26 -1.82 1.93
CA LEU A 35 11.20 -1.01 1.14
C LEU A 35 11.63 0.28 1.85
N GLU A 36 11.06 0.60 3.02
CA GLU A 36 11.37 1.80 3.81
C GLU A 36 12.87 1.88 4.15
N GLY A 37 13.48 0.73 4.47
CA GLY A 37 14.91 0.61 4.79
C GLY A 37 15.85 0.54 3.58
N GLY A 38 15.34 0.74 2.35
CA GLY A 38 16.13 0.77 1.12
C GLY A 38 15.80 -0.35 0.12
N PRO A 39 16.58 -0.44 -0.98
CA PRO A 39 16.30 -1.36 -2.08
C PRO A 39 16.31 -2.84 -1.67
N ARG A 40 15.36 -3.63 -2.19
CA ARG A 40 15.25 -5.08 -1.93
C ARG A 40 14.98 -5.88 -3.19
N ARG A 41 15.46 -7.12 -3.21
CA ARG A 41 15.10 -8.12 -4.24
C ARG A 41 13.74 -8.74 -3.94
N TYR A 42 13.09 -9.28 -4.98
CA TYR A 42 11.82 -10.01 -4.83
C TYR A 42 11.90 -11.15 -3.80
N SER A 43 13.02 -11.89 -3.78
CA SER A 43 13.25 -12.98 -2.83
C SER A 43 13.33 -12.50 -1.38
N GLU A 44 13.91 -11.32 -1.13
CA GLU A 44 13.96 -10.71 0.19
C GLU A 44 12.57 -10.27 0.63
N LEU A 45 11.77 -9.68 -0.27
CA LEU A 45 10.38 -9.29 0.01
C LEU A 45 9.47 -10.50 0.32
N ARG A 46 9.75 -11.67 -0.28
CA ARG A 46 9.00 -12.91 -0.04
C ARG A 46 9.13 -13.44 1.40
N VAL A 47 10.21 -13.11 2.11
CA VAL A 47 10.44 -13.59 3.48
C VAL A 47 9.42 -13.00 4.47
N PRO A 48 9.30 -11.66 4.63
CA PRO A 48 8.25 -11.08 5.48
C PRO A 48 6.86 -11.27 4.87
N LEU A 49 6.72 -11.28 3.54
CA LEU A 49 5.43 -11.37 2.84
C LEU A 49 5.05 -12.80 2.44
N ARG A 50 5.50 -13.83 3.19
CA ARG A 50 5.28 -15.25 2.84
C ARG A 50 3.81 -15.64 2.63
N ARG A 51 2.89 -14.96 3.32
CA ARG A 51 1.43 -15.16 3.23
C ARG A 51 0.82 -14.57 1.95
N VAL A 52 1.52 -13.64 1.29
CA VAL A 52 1.10 -13.05 0.02
C VAL A 52 1.49 -14.01 -1.11
N SER A 53 0.53 -14.37 -1.95
CA SER A 53 0.82 -15.24 -3.10
C SER A 53 1.81 -14.58 -4.05
N PRO A 54 2.68 -15.33 -4.74
CA PRO A 54 3.64 -14.75 -5.67
C PRO A 54 3.00 -13.88 -6.76
N LYS A 55 1.85 -14.33 -7.28
CA LYS A 55 1.05 -13.59 -8.26
C LYS A 55 0.56 -12.26 -7.69
N ALA A 56 0.06 -12.26 -6.46
CA ALA A 56 -0.41 -11.03 -5.81
C ALA A 56 0.75 -10.06 -5.56
N LEU A 57 1.88 -10.51 -5.01
CA LEU A 57 3.05 -9.66 -4.78
C LEU A 57 3.57 -9.02 -6.08
N THR A 58 3.59 -9.78 -7.18
CA THR A 58 3.98 -9.24 -8.50
C THR A 58 2.97 -8.20 -9.00
N ALA A 59 1.67 -8.43 -8.82
CA ALA A 59 0.63 -7.47 -9.20
C ALA A 59 0.76 -6.17 -8.38
N SER A 60 1.05 -6.30 -7.09
CA SER A 60 1.30 -5.20 -6.16
C SER A 60 2.48 -4.34 -6.58
N LEU A 61 3.64 -4.97 -6.82
CA LEU A 61 4.84 -4.27 -7.29
C LEU A 61 4.61 -3.55 -8.61
N ARG A 62 3.92 -4.18 -9.58
CA ARG A 62 3.55 -3.54 -10.84
C ARG A 62 2.60 -2.37 -10.64
N SER A 63 1.67 -2.47 -9.69
CA SER A 63 0.76 -1.36 -9.38
C SER A 63 1.51 -0.18 -8.80
N LEU A 64 2.38 -0.43 -7.81
CA LEU A 64 3.21 0.59 -7.18
C LEU A 64 4.19 1.24 -8.16
N GLU A 65 4.69 0.48 -9.13
CA GLU A 65 5.53 0.99 -10.23
C GLU A 65 4.73 1.92 -11.15
N ARG A 66 3.53 1.52 -11.59
CA ARG A 66 2.66 2.36 -12.42
C ARG A 66 2.22 3.65 -11.73
N THR A 67 2.05 3.63 -10.40
CA THR A 67 1.71 4.83 -9.62
C THR A 67 2.93 5.66 -9.24
N GLY A 68 4.15 5.27 -9.65
CA GLY A 68 5.37 6.01 -9.37
C GLY A 68 5.84 5.96 -7.91
N LEU A 69 5.32 5.03 -7.09
CA LEU A 69 5.71 4.86 -5.69
C LEU A 69 6.95 3.95 -5.54
N VAL A 70 7.14 3.02 -6.47
CA VAL A 70 8.26 2.09 -6.49
C VAL A 70 9.00 2.17 -7.82
N ALA A 71 10.32 2.23 -7.77
CA ALA A 71 11.19 2.06 -8.93
C ALA A 71 11.71 0.62 -8.99
N ARG A 72 11.75 0.04 -10.20
CA ARG A 72 12.33 -1.26 -10.48
C ARG A 72 13.63 -1.10 -11.26
N THR A 73 14.74 -1.59 -10.72
CA THR A 73 16.06 -1.52 -11.36
C THR A 73 16.59 -2.91 -11.67
N VAL A 74 17.02 -3.13 -12.92
CA VAL A 74 17.74 -4.35 -13.32
C VAL A 74 19.23 -4.08 -13.22
N ARG A 75 19.89 -4.62 -12.21
CA ARG A 75 21.36 -4.58 -12.09
C ARG A 75 21.96 -5.65 -12.99
N THR A 76 22.99 -5.30 -13.76
CA THR A 76 23.58 -6.16 -14.79
C THR A 76 24.97 -6.70 -14.44
N ALA A 77 25.60 -6.27 -13.34
CA ALA A 77 26.93 -6.76 -12.94
C ALA A 77 27.17 -6.68 -11.42
N PRO A 78 27.89 -7.66 -10.81
CA PRO A 78 28.36 -8.92 -11.39
C PRO A 78 27.28 -10.03 -11.42
N VAL A 79 26.14 -9.84 -10.77
CA VAL A 79 24.99 -10.76 -10.80
C VAL A 79 23.78 -10.02 -11.33
N ARG A 80 23.09 -10.59 -12.33
CA ARG A 80 21.84 -10.01 -12.81
C ARG A 80 20.79 -10.09 -11.70
N ALA A 81 20.45 -8.96 -11.11
CA ALA A 81 19.48 -8.87 -10.02
C ALA A 81 18.43 -7.82 -10.34
N VAL A 82 17.20 -8.08 -9.91
CA VAL A 82 16.11 -7.10 -9.96
C VAL A 82 15.90 -6.60 -8.55
N GLU A 83 16.02 -5.28 -8.38
CA GLU A 83 15.80 -4.60 -7.11
C GLU A 83 14.63 -3.64 -7.24
N TYR A 84 13.90 -3.49 -6.14
CA TYR A 84 12.79 -2.58 -5.98
C TYR A 84 13.15 -1.59 -4.89
N ALA A 85 12.89 -0.30 -5.10
CA ALA A 85 13.13 0.75 -4.13
C ALA A 85 11.97 1.75 -4.13
N LEU A 86 11.72 2.40 -2.99
CA LEU A 86 10.79 3.52 -2.96
C LEU A 86 11.35 4.69 -3.77
N THR A 87 10.46 5.37 -4.49
CA THR A 87 10.77 6.70 -5.05
C THR A 87 10.65 7.75 -3.96
N PRO A 88 11.04 9.03 -4.20
CA PRO A 88 10.75 10.11 -3.26
C PRO A 88 9.25 10.21 -2.90
N LEU A 89 8.37 10.01 -3.89
CA LEU A 89 6.92 9.95 -3.68
C LEU A 89 6.54 8.74 -2.81
N GLY A 90 7.13 7.57 -3.06
CA GLY A 90 6.96 6.38 -2.23
C GLY A 90 7.35 6.60 -0.77
N HIS A 91 8.47 7.27 -0.52
CA HIS A 91 8.91 7.64 0.82
C HIS A 91 7.94 8.61 1.51
N SER A 92 7.38 9.59 0.79
CA SER A 92 6.39 10.51 1.37
C SER A 92 5.11 9.81 1.86
N MET A 93 4.82 8.59 1.39
CA MET A 93 3.66 7.80 1.82
C MET A 93 3.83 7.21 3.23
N ILE A 94 5.06 7.12 3.74
CA ILE A 94 5.36 6.57 5.07
C ILE A 94 4.68 7.37 6.19
N ALA A 95 4.68 8.71 6.09
CA ALA A 95 4.09 9.56 7.11
C ALA A 95 2.55 9.41 7.20
N PRO A 96 1.77 9.47 6.10
CA PRO A 96 0.35 9.12 6.11
C PRO A 96 0.06 7.73 6.67
N MET A 97 0.86 6.73 6.29
CA MET A 97 0.69 5.36 6.82
C MET A 97 0.97 5.30 8.32
N ASN A 98 1.99 6.03 8.83
CA ASN A 98 2.28 6.11 10.26
C ASN A 98 1.13 6.76 11.03
N ALA A 99 0.53 7.83 10.49
CA ALA A 99 -0.61 8.49 11.11
C ALA A 99 -1.82 7.55 11.22
N ALA A 100 -2.13 6.81 10.15
CA ALA A 100 -3.20 5.82 10.17
C ALA A 100 -2.92 4.67 11.17
N CYS A 101 -1.67 4.19 11.23
CA CYS A 101 -1.27 3.18 12.21
C CYS A 101 -1.38 3.71 13.65
N ALA A 102 -0.94 4.94 13.92
CA ALA A 102 -1.02 5.54 15.24
C ALA A 102 -2.47 5.68 15.71
N TRP A 103 -3.35 6.18 14.85
CA TRP A 103 -4.79 6.27 15.13
C TRP A 103 -5.39 4.89 15.43
N ALA A 104 -5.07 3.88 14.62
CA ALA A 104 -5.57 2.52 14.80
C ALA A 104 -5.04 1.87 16.10
N SER A 105 -3.81 2.20 16.51
CA SER A 105 -3.25 1.75 17.79
C SER A 105 -3.93 2.43 18.99
N GLU A 106 -4.26 3.71 18.88
CA GLU A 106 -4.97 4.47 19.92
C GLU A 106 -6.40 3.97 20.12
N HIS A 107 -7.08 3.56 19.05
CA HIS A 107 -8.47 3.12 19.08
C HIS A 107 -8.63 1.59 18.97
N TRP A 108 -7.59 0.83 19.32
CA TRP A 108 -7.58 -0.62 19.10
C TRP A 108 -8.69 -1.34 19.87
N ASP A 109 -8.90 -0.97 21.12
CA ASP A 109 -9.93 -1.59 21.98
C ASP A 109 -11.34 -1.25 21.46
N GLU A 110 -11.59 0.00 21.09
CA GLU A 110 -12.86 0.42 20.47
C GLU A 110 -13.16 -0.34 19.17
N LEU A 111 -12.13 -0.60 18.35
CA LEU A 111 -12.26 -1.39 17.12
C LEU A 111 -12.55 -2.88 17.38
N LEU A 112 -12.03 -3.44 18.47
CA LEU A 112 -12.33 -4.82 18.89
C LEU A 112 -13.75 -4.92 19.43
N ASP A 113 -14.14 -4.04 20.34
CA ASP A 113 -15.48 -4.00 20.92
C ASP A 113 -16.56 -3.83 19.84
N ALA A 114 -16.33 -2.95 18.87
CA ALA A 114 -17.23 -2.78 17.72
C ALA A 114 -17.37 -4.06 16.87
N ARG A 115 -16.30 -4.87 16.77
CA ARG A 115 -16.31 -6.11 16.00
C ARG A 115 -17.06 -7.23 16.72
N GLU A 116 -16.90 -7.31 18.04
CA GLU A 116 -17.60 -8.30 18.87
C GLU A 116 -19.10 -7.96 18.98
N GLY A 117 -19.44 -6.67 19.09
CA GLY A 117 -20.84 -6.20 19.12
C GLY A 117 -21.63 -6.45 17.83
N LEU A 118 -20.96 -6.61 16.69
CA LEU A 118 -21.57 -7.01 15.41
C LEU A 118 -21.85 -8.53 15.33
N GLY A 119 -21.29 -9.34 16.23
CA GLY A 119 -21.52 -10.79 16.29
C GLY A 119 -22.77 -11.20 17.08
N THR A 120 -23.49 -10.26 17.70
CA THR A 120 -24.67 -10.53 18.55
C THR A 120 -25.97 -9.94 17.97
N ARG A 121 -26.07 -9.72 16.66
CA ARG A 121 -27.31 -9.31 15.98
C ARG A 121 -27.64 -10.20 14.80
#